data_AF-A0A9X0PZS8-F1
#
_entry.id   AF-A0A9X0PZS8-F1
#
_cell.length_a   1.000
_cell.length_b   1.000
_cell.length_c   1.000
_cell.angle_alpha   90.00
_cell.angle_beta   90.00
_cell.angle_gamma   90.00
#
_symmetry.space_group_name_H-M   'P 1'
#
loop_
_entity.id
_entity.type
_entity.pdbx_description
1 polymer ?
#
loop_
_entity_poly.entity_id
_entity_poly.type
_entity_poly.pdbx_seq_one_letter_code
_entity_poly.pdbx_strand_id
1 'polypeptide(L)'
;MESKERAPTIVVTEIGDCINKWNEVLLGIEEEGIPFRIQHIPSGEIIDSAWQAARQSPLLVGIACDREKLIVHYKNLPASAPLFTLMHQQDNHARRSTGNNAARLVKGIPFKEYHS
;
A
#
# COMPACT_ATOMS: atom_id res chain seq x y z
N MET A 1 -13.74 25.88 -15.25
CA MET A 1 -13.18 25.33 -14.00
C MET A 1 -12.32 24.14 -14.37
N GLU A 2 -11.01 24.36 -14.52
CA GLU A 2 -10.07 23.26 -14.69
C GLU A 2 -10.05 22.43 -13.41
N SER A 3 -10.57 21.21 -13.49
CA SER A 3 -10.25 20.16 -12.53
C SER A 3 -8.73 20.03 -12.54
N LYS A 4 -8.02 20.50 -11.50
CA LYS A 4 -6.61 20.16 -11.30
C LYS A 4 -6.54 18.62 -11.27
N GLU A 5 -6.15 18.01 -12.38
CA GLU A 5 -5.94 16.57 -12.46
C GLU A 5 -4.91 16.21 -11.40
N ARG A 6 -5.38 15.59 -10.31
CA ARG A 6 -4.49 15.13 -9.25
C ARG A 6 -3.61 14.03 -9.85
N ALA A 7 -2.30 14.13 -9.65
CA ALA A 7 -1.37 13.10 -10.08
C ALA A 7 -1.87 11.72 -9.64
N PRO A 8 -1.76 10.69 -10.50
CA PRO A 8 -2.22 9.35 -10.16
C PRO A 8 -1.42 8.84 -8.96
N THR A 9 -2.10 8.34 -7.92
CA THR A 9 -1.50 7.97 -6.63
C THR A 9 -1.92 6.58 -6.18
N ILE A 10 -1.04 5.91 -5.42
CA ILE A 10 -1.43 4.73 -4.63
C ILE A 10 -2.36 5.22 -3.51
N VAL A 11 -3.44 4.48 -3.26
CA VAL A 11 -4.33 4.77 -2.13
C VAL A 11 -3.92 3.90 -0.95
N VAL A 12 -3.66 4.53 0.19
CA VAL A 12 -3.33 3.87 1.46
C VAL A 12 -4.48 4.11 2.44
N THR A 13 -5.13 3.05 2.90
CA THR A 13 -6.23 3.12 3.87
C THR A 13 -5.73 2.77 5.26
N GLU A 14 -5.84 3.70 6.18
CA GLU A 14 -5.48 3.53 7.58
C GLU A 14 -6.72 3.21 8.42
N ILE A 15 -6.60 2.19 9.28
CA ILE A 15 -7.64 1.76 10.21
C ILE A 15 -7.18 2.03 11.65
N GLY A 16 -7.85 2.96 12.34
CA GLY A 16 -7.67 3.17 13.80
C GLY A 16 -6.37 3.86 14.22
N ASP A 17 -5.92 4.86 13.45
CA ASP A 17 -4.78 5.75 13.73
C ASP A 17 -3.46 4.99 14.00
N CYS A 18 -2.95 4.31 12.98
CA CYS A 18 -1.79 3.41 13.03
C CYS A 18 -0.72 3.67 11.96
N ILE A 19 -0.87 4.68 11.09
CA ILE A 19 -0.01 4.88 9.92
C ILE A 19 1.44 5.14 10.30
N ASN A 20 1.68 5.78 11.45
CA ASN A 20 3.00 6.03 12.00
C ASN A 20 3.81 4.75 12.26
N LYS A 21 3.15 3.60 12.44
CA LYS A 21 3.81 2.29 12.57
C LYS A 21 4.38 1.78 11.25
N TRP A 22 3.93 2.33 10.12
CA TRP A 22 4.23 1.86 8.77
C TRP A 22 5.10 2.85 7.98
N ASN A 23 5.76 3.80 8.65
CA ASN A 23 6.64 4.80 8.02
C ASN A 23 7.65 4.20 7.04
N GLU A 24 8.27 3.07 7.40
CA GLU A 24 9.22 2.38 6.53
C GLU A 24 8.61 1.91 5.21
N VAL A 25 7.33 1.50 5.22
CA VAL A 25 6.61 1.14 4.00
C VAL A 25 6.36 2.38 3.14
N LEU A 26 5.96 3.50 3.75
CA LEU A 26 5.74 4.76 3.03
C LEU A 26 7.03 5.27 2.40
N LEU A 27 8.14 5.27 3.15
CA LEU A 27 9.46 5.63 2.64
C LEU A 27 9.89 4.74 1.47
N GLY A 28 9.52 3.45 1.49
CA GLY A 28 9.80 2.55 0.37
C GLY A 28 9.03 2.90 -0.90
N ILE A 29 7.82 3.43 -0.77
CA ILE A 29 7.03 3.92 -1.90
C ILE A 29 7.65 5.21 -2.46
N GLU A 30 8.04 6.14 -1.58
CA GLU A 30 8.70 7.41 -1.96
C GLU A 30 10.05 7.20 -2.65
N GLU A 31 10.86 6.27 -2.15
CA GLU A 31 12.17 5.92 -2.72
C GLU A 31 12.08 5.45 -4.17
N GLU A 32 10.99 4.75 -4.52
CA GLU A 32 10.73 4.29 -5.88
C GLU A 32 10.03 5.35 -6.77
N GLY A 33 9.79 6.55 -6.22
CA GLY A 33 9.25 7.72 -6.93
C GLY A 33 7.76 7.68 -7.21
N ILE A 34 6.99 6.84 -6.51
CA ILE A 34 5.54 6.72 -6.71
C ILE A 34 4.80 7.54 -5.66
N PRO A 35 3.88 8.44 -6.04
CA PRO A 35 3.10 9.19 -5.07
C PRO A 35 2.01 8.32 -4.44
N PHE A 36 1.70 8.58 -3.18
CA PHE A 36 0.58 7.96 -2.47
C PHE A 36 -0.25 9.00 -1.74
N ARG A 37 -1.48 8.63 -1.39
CA ARG A 37 -2.36 9.42 -0.52
C ARG A 37 -2.92 8.52 0.58
N ILE A 38 -3.00 9.06 1.79
CA ILE A 38 -3.57 8.36 2.94
C ILE A 38 -5.04 8.75 3.08
N GLN A 39 -5.89 7.77 3.35
CA GLN A 39 -7.27 7.96 3.78
C GLN A 39 -7.51 7.20 5.08
N HIS A 40 -8.31 7.77 5.96
CA HIS A 40 -8.52 7.24 7.31
C HIS A 40 -9.93 6.70 7.41
N ILE A 41 -10.09 5.52 7.97
CA ILE A 41 -11.38 4.93 8.32
C ILE A 41 -11.36 4.47 9.79
N PRO A 42 -12.50 4.58 10.50
CA PRO A 42 -12.55 4.23 11.92
C PRO A 42 -12.47 2.72 12.16
N SER A 43 -12.99 1.93 11.21
CA SER A 43 -13.01 0.46 11.27
C SER A 43 -13.23 -0.11 9.86
N GLY A 44 -12.82 -1.35 9.66
CA GLY A 44 -13.00 -2.06 8.40
C GLY A 44 -12.31 -3.42 8.43
N GLU A 45 -12.70 -4.31 7.51
CA GLU A 45 -11.92 -5.52 7.24
C GLU A 45 -10.74 -5.11 6.35
N ILE A 46 -9.52 -5.47 6.75
CA ILE A 46 -8.30 -4.93 6.17
C ILE A 46 -8.02 -5.41 4.74
N ILE A 47 -8.36 -6.66 4.40
CA ILE A 47 -8.15 -7.18 3.04
C ILE A 47 -9.12 -6.48 2.07
N ASP A 48 -10.40 -6.41 2.42
CA ASP A 48 -11.41 -5.68 1.67
C ASP A 48 -11.04 -4.19 1.54
N SER A 49 -10.56 -3.57 2.62
CA SER A 49 -10.09 -2.17 2.60
C SER A 49 -8.93 -1.97 1.61
N ALA A 50 -7.98 -2.91 1.54
CA ALA A 50 -6.87 -2.85 0.59
C ALA A 50 -7.35 -3.06 -0.86
N TRP A 51 -8.30 -3.97 -1.08
CA TRP A 51 -8.92 -4.18 -2.38
C TRP A 51 -9.71 -2.96 -2.85
N GLN A 52 -10.50 -2.34 -1.96
CA GLN A 52 -11.21 -1.09 -2.24
C GLN A 52 -10.22 0.04 -2.57
N ALA A 53 -9.12 0.16 -1.81
CA ALA A 53 -8.06 1.12 -2.11
C ALA A 53 -7.47 0.89 -3.51
N ALA A 54 -7.26 -0.37 -3.92
CA ALA A 54 -6.72 -0.70 -5.24
C ALA A 54 -7.69 -0.32 -6.36
N ARG A 55 -9.00 -0.48 -6.13
CA ARG A 55 -10.05 -0.05 -7.07
C ARG A 55 -10.16 1.47 -7.19
N GLN A 56 -9.87 2.20 -6.12
CA GLN A 56 -9.88 3.66 -6.08
C GLN A 56 -8.60 4.29 -6.62
N SER A 57 -7.48 3.57 -6.59
CA SER A 57 -6.20 4.04 -7.12
C SER A 57 -6.19 4.03 -8.65
N PRO A 58 -5.88 5.16 -9.31
CA PRO A 58 -5.59 5.18 -10.75
C PRO A 58 -4.39 4.30 -11.13
N LEU A 59 -3.51 4.00 -10.17
CA LEU A 59 -2.33 3.15 -10.34
C LEU A 59 -2.62 1.65 -10.10
N LEU A 60 -3.89 1.29 -9.87
CA LEU A 60 -4.37 -0.09 -9.66
C LEU A 60 -3.84 -0.79 -8.40
N VAL A 61 -2.92 -0.17 -7.65
CA VAL A 61 -2.34 -0.67 -6.41
C VAL A 61 -3.01 0.03 -5.23
N GLY A 62 -3.43 -0.77 -4.26
CA GLY A 62 -4.04 -0.30 -3.02
C GLY A 62 -3.35 -0.90 -1.82
N ILE A 63 -3.32 -0.12 -0.74
CA ILE A 63 -2.76 -0.55 0.53
C ILE A 63 -3.82 -0.32 1.61
N ALA A 64 -3.90 -1.23 2.56
CA ALA A 64 -4.56 -0.95 3.84
C ALA A 64 -3.71 -1.44 5.00
N CYS A 65 -3.79 -0.75 6.12
CA CYS A 65 -3.04 -1.10 7.32
C CYS A 65 -3.86 -0.89 8.59
N ASP A 66 -3.64 -1.77 9.56
CA ASP A 66 -4.09 -1.63 10.94
C ASP A 66 -2.86 -1.69 11.87
N ARG A 67 -3.09 -1.90 13.17
CA ARG A 67 -2.00 -1.95 14.17
C ARG A 67 -1.13 -3.21 14.07
N GLU A 68 -1.64 -4.27 13.45
CA GLU A 68 -1.06 -5.61 13.43
C GLU A 68 -0.43 -5.96 12.09
N LYS A 69 -1.03 -5.53 10.97
CA LYS A 69 -0.55 -5.87 9.62
C LYS A 69 -0.87 -4.80 8.58
N LEU A 70 -0.19 -4.92 7.45
CA LEU A 70 -0.39 -4.13 6.25
C LEU A 70 -0.56 -5.06 5.05
N ILE A 71 -1.53 -4.74 4.20
CA ILE A 71 -1.90 -5.50 3.01
C ILE A 71 -1.64 -4.64 1.78
N VAL A 72 -0.95 -5.21 0.79
CA VAL A 72 -0.85 -4.65 -0.56
C VAL A 72 -1.74 -5.47 -1.48
N HIS A 73 -2.66 -4.80 -2.17
CA HIS A 73 -3.59 -5.39 -3.12
C HIS A 73 -3.42 -4.80 -4.51
N TYR A 74 -3.80 -5.57 -5.52
CA TYR A 74 -3.89 -5.14 -6.91
C TYR A 74 -5.32 -5.31 -7.43
N LYS A 75 -5.82 -4.33 -8.20
CA LYS A 75 -7.21 -4.27 -8.65
C LYS A 75 -7.67 -5.53 -9.41
N ASN A 76 -6.77 -6.14 -10.18
CA ASN A 76 -7.10 -7.28 -11.05
C ASN A 76 -6.96 -8.63 -10.34
N LEU A 77 -6.60 -8.65 -9.06
CA LEU A 77 -6.62 -9.87 -8.25
C LEU A 77 -8.01 -10.09 -7.63
N PRO A 78 -8.40 -11.35 -7.34
CA PRO A 78 -9.57 -11.64 -6.52
C PRO A 78 -9.49 -10.91 -5.18
N ALA A 79 -10.62 -10.37 -4.69
CA ALA A 79 -10.66 -9.60 -3.45
C ALA A 79 -10.15 -10.37 -2.22
N SER A 80 -10.25 -11.70 -2.23
CA SER A 80 -9.77 -12.57 -1.16
C SER A 80 -8.29 -12.94 -1.26
N ALA A 81 -7.58 -12.48 -2.31
CA ALA A 81 -6.21 -12.88 -2.63
C ALA A 81 -5.31 -11.64 -2.74
N PRO A 82 -4.91 -11.04 -1.60
CA PRO A 82 -3.97 -9.92 -1.62
C PRO A 82 -2.60 -10.36 -2.14
N LEU A 83 -1.83 -9.41 -2.66
CA LEU A 83 -0.52 -9.69 -3.23
C LEU A 83 0.55 -9.85 -2.15
N PHE A 84 0.56 -8.96 -1.16
CA PHE A 84 1.48 -9.02 -0.03
C PHE A 84 0.73 -8.83 1.29
N THR A 85 1.19 -9.56 2.30
CA THR A 85 0.81 -9.36 3.70
C THR A 85 2.09 -9.15 4.50
N LEU A 86 2.17 -8.04 5.21
CA LEU A 86 3.29 -7.66 6.05
C LEU A 86 2.80 -7.57 7.51
N MET A 87 3.42 -8.33 8.40
CA MET A 87 3.12 -8.30 9.83
C MET A 87 3.93 -7.21 10.53
N HIS A 88 3.34 -6.53 11.50
CA HIS A 88 3.99 -5.45 12.24
C HIS A 88 5.26 -5.93 12.96
N GLN A 89 5.38 -7.20 13.31
CA GLN A 89 6.59 -7.73 13.96
C GLN A 89 7.80 -7.85 13.02
N GLN A 90 7.59 -7.76 11.70
CA GLN A 90 8.69 -7.80 10.73
C GLN A 90 9.54 -6.53 10.79
N ASP A 91 10.83 -6.68 10.51
CA ASP A 91 11.82 -5.62 10.65
C ASP A 91 11.65 -4.47 9.64
N ASN A 92 12.43 -3.41 9.83
CA ASN A 92 12.39 -2.23 8.98
C ASN A 92 12.79 -2.53 7.53
N HIS A 93 13.68 -3.50 7.30
CA HIS A 93 14.09 -3.88 5.94
C HIS A 93 12.93 -4.53 5.18
N ALA A 94 12.20 -5.45 5.81
CA ALA A 94 11.02 -6.09 5.26
C ALA A 94 9.90 -5.06 5.02
N ARG A 95 9.71 -4.12 5.94
CA ARG A 95 8.75 -3.01 5.78
C ARG A 95 9.12 -2.13 4.58
N ARG A 96 10.39 -1.69 4.50
CA ARG A 96 10.88 -0.87 3.39
C ARG A 96 10.73 -1.57 2.04
N SER A 97 11.14 -2.84 1.98
CA SER A 97 11.04 -3.68 0.79
C SER A 97 9.59 -3.86 0.32
N THR A 98 8.64 -3.97 1.25
CA THR A 98 7.21 -4.03 0.94
C THR A 98 6.74 -2.75 0.25
N GLY A 99 7.16 -1.59 0.77
CA GLY A 99 6.89 -0.29 0.15
C GLY A 99 7.49 -0.17 -1.25
N ASN A 100 8.76 -0.56 -1.40
CA ASN A 100 9.41 -0.60 -2.71
C ASN A 100 8.63 -1.51 -3.68
N ASN A 101 8.25 -2.72 -3.25
CA ASN A 101 7.56 -3.68 -4.10
C ASN A 101 6.15 -3.21 -4.52
N ALA A 102 5.42 -2.51 -3.65
CA ALA A 102 4.16 -1.86 -4.02
C ALA A 102 4.35 -0.82 -5.13
N ALA A 103 5.41 -0.02 -5.07
CA ALA A 103 5.74 0.96 -6.10
C ALA A 103 6.32 0.33 -7.38
N ARG A 104 7.11 -0.74 -7.27
CA ARG A 104 7.65 -1.50 -8.41
C ARG A 104 6.55 -2.22 -9.18
N LEU A 105 5.50 -2.67 -8.49
CA LEU A 105 4.28 -3.19 -9.12
C LEU A 105 3.64 -2.14 -10.05
N VAL A 106 3.54 -0.88 -9.60
CA VAL A 106 3.04 0.22 -10.44
C VAL A 106 3.90 0.41 -11.68
N LYS A 107 5.23 0.30 -11.53
CA LYS A 107 6.19 0.49 -12.63
C LYS A 107 6.32 -0.72 -13.56
N GLY A 108 5.74 -1.88 -13.19
CA GLY A 108 5.86 -3.12 -13.96
C GLY A 108 7.27 -3.71 -13.99
N ILE A 109 8.07 -3.48 -12.94
CA ILE A 109 9.44 -4.01 -12.83
C ILE A 109 9.53 -5.10 -11.74
N PRO A 110 10.49 -6.04 -11.84
CA PRO A 110 10.58 -7.19 -10.92
C PRO A 110 10.65 -6.77 -9.45
N PHE A 111 10.09 -7.55 -8.53
CA PHE A 111 10.17 -7.25 -7.10
C PHE A 111 11.61 -7.37 -6.56
N LYS A 112 11.95 -6.53 -5.58
CA LYS A 112 13.16 -6.72 -4.75
C LYS A 112 12.93 -7.96 -3.89
N GLU A 113 13.94 -8.83 -3.83
CA GLU A 113 13.93 -10.01 -2.97
C GLU A 113 14.05 -9.62 -1.50
N TYR A 114 13.40 -10.38 -0.63
CA TYR A 114 13.68 -10.32 0.80
C TYR A 114 14.98 -11.08 1.04
N HIS A 115 16.12 -10.39 1.10
CA HIS A 115 17.31 -11.01 1.66
C HIS A 115 17.08 -11.19 3.17
N SER A 116 16.97 -12.45 3.58
CA SER A 116 16.92 -12.88 4.98
C SER A 116 18.30 -12.89 5.60
#